data_AF-B4FS67-F1
#
_entry.id   AF-B4FS67-F1
#
_cell.length_a   1.000
_cell.length_b   1.000
_cell.length_c   1.000
_cell.angle_alpha   90.00
_cell.angle_beta   90.00
_cell.angle_gamma   90.00
#
_symmetry.space_group_name_H-M   'P 1'
#
loop_
_entity.id
_entity.type
_entity.pdbx_description
1 polymer ?
#
loop_
_entity_poly.entity_id
_entity_poly.type
_entity_poly.pdbx_seq_one_letter_code
_entity_poly.pdbx_strand_id
1 'polypeptide(L)'
;MAAAGWLRRAAAVSLPRLPSGLPLIPPPPSGPLTEAQSLVVPGLGAAAGPAMELMAVPKKKVSKYKKGLRNGPKALKPVPVIVRCRCCGRVKLPHFYCCSGERGNPSESNS
;
A
#
# COMPACT_ATOMS: atom_id res chain seq x y z
N MET A 1 -11.99 35.29 16.10
CA MET A 1 -10.60 35.51 16.56
C MET A 1 -9.67 34.61 15.76
N ALA A 2 -8.80 35.20 14.95
CA ALA A 2 -7.94 34.52 13.98
C ALA A 2 -6.57 34.15 14.58
N ALA A 3 -6.00 33.01 14.19
CA ALA A 3 -4.61 32.64 14.47
C ALA A 3 -3.89 32.29 13.16
N ALA A 4 -2.73 32.92 12.97
CA ALA A 4 -1.99 33.07 11.73
C ALA A 4 -1.23 31.80 11.28
N GLY A 5 -1.16 31.58 9.97
CA GLY A 5 -0.31 30.59 9.34
C GLY A 5 1.08 31.13 9.03
N TRP A 6 2.12 30.33 9.27
CA TRP A 6 3.49 30.61 8.84
C TRP A 6 3.94 29.55 7.82
N LEU A 7 4.14 29.99 6.58
CA LEU A 7 4.67 29.18 5.49
C LEU A 7 6.11 29.65 5.20
N ARG A 8 7.11 28.78 5.44
CA ARG A 8 8.50 29.02 5.00
C ARG A 8 8.80 28.14 3.80
N ARG A 9 9.09 28.79 2.66
CA ARG A 9 9.67 28.18 1.45
C ARG A 9 11.15 27.90 1.68
N ALA A 10 11.65 26.74 1.26
CA ALA A 10 13.07 26.45 1.16
C ALA A 10 13.42 26.08 -0.29
N ALA A 11 14.54 26.64 -0.76
CA ALA A 11 15.03 26.62 -2.14
C ALA A 11 15.57 25.24 -2.56
N ALA A 12 15.43 24.95 -3.85
CA ALA A 12 15.99 23.75 -4.48
C ALA A 12 17.51 23.91 -4.70
N VAL A 13 18.29 22.94 -4.22
CA VAL A 13 19.69 22.74 -4.59
C VAL A 13 19.75 21.53 -5.52
N SER A 14 20.16 21.76 -6.76
CA SER A 14 20.45 20.72 -7.75
C SER A 14 21.75 19.98 -7.37
N LEU A 15 21.68 18.68 -7.14
CA LEU A 15 22.87 17.82 -7.03
C LEU A 15 23.28 17.30 -8.42
N PRO A 16 24.58 17.27 -8.76
CA PRO A 16 25.06 16.78 -10.04
C PRO A 16 24.96 15.26 -10.17
N ARG A 17 24.71 14.77 -11.39
CA ARG A 17 24.64 13.34 -11.75
C ARG A 17 26.03 12.69 -11.69
N LEU A 18 26.18 11.58 -10.98
CA LEU A 18 27.35 10.70 -11.04
C LEU A 18 27.20 9.68 -12.19
N PRO A 19 28.24 9.40 -13.00
CA PRO A 19 28.18 8.39 -14.04
C PRO A 19 28.33 6.98 -13.45
N SER A 20 27.46 6.07 -13.88
CA SER A 20 27.47 4.65 -13.50
C SER A 20 28.45 3.88 -14.39
N GLY A 21 29.44 3.23 -13.80
CA GLY A 21 30.33 2.36 -14.55
C GLY A 21 31.38 1.70 -13.67
N LEU A 22 31.02 0.62 -12.99
CA LEU A 22 31.98 -0.41 -12.59
C LEU A 22 31.38 -1.80 -12.84
N PRO A 23 32.21 -2.78 -13.25
CA PRO A 23 31.77 -4.00 -13.92
C PRO A 23 31.34 -5.09 -12.93
N LEU A 24 30.41 -5.91 -13.41
CA LEU A 24 29.81 -7.08 -12.78
C LEU A 24 30.87 -8.10 -12.34
N ILE A 25 31.05 -8.30 -11.02
CA ILE A 25 31.82 -9.44 -10.47
C ILE A 25 30.91 -10.68 -10.49
N PRO A 26 31.32 -11.80 -11.11
CA PRO A 26 30.53 -13.03 -11.11
C PRO A 26 30.56 -13.74 -9.73
N PRO A 27 29.47 -14.40 -9.30
CA PRO A 27 29.43 -15.11 -8.02
C PRO A 27 30.24 -16.42 -8.07
N PRO A 28 30.87 -16.86 -6.95
CA PRO A 28 31.54 -18.15 -6.87
C PRO A 28 30.54 -19.32 -6.86
N PRO A 29 30.94 -20.53 -7.32
CA PRO A 29 30.06 -21.69 -7.48
C PRO A 29 29.60 -22.32 -6.15
N SER A 30 28.33 -22.73 -6.13
CA SER A 30 27.62 -23.36 -5.01
C SER A 30 28.13 -24.77 -4.71
N GLY A 31 28.55 -25.05 -3.48
CA GLY A 31 28.77 -26.42 -2.97
C GLY A 31 27.44 -27.15 -2.69
N PRO A 32 27.43 -28.50 -2.64
CA PRO A 32 26.20 -29.30 -2.59
C PRO A 32 25.51 -29.20 -1.23
N LEU A 33 24.20 -28.96 -1.25
CA LEU A 33 23.33 -29.02 -0.07
C LEU A 33 23.06 -30.48 0.30
N THR A 34 23.42 -30.86 1.52
CA THR A 34 23.07 -32.18 2.06
C THR A 34 21.58 -32.22 2.38
N GLU A 35 20.88 -33.13 1.74
CA GLU A 35 19.46 -33.41 1.86
C GLU A 35 19.20 -34.22 3.14
N ALA A 36 18.64 -33.58 4.16
CA ALA A 36 18.14 -34.27 5.35
C ALA A 36 16.64 -34.53 5.20
N GLN A 37 16.32 -35.75 4.79
CA GLN A 37 14.97 -36.32 4.74
C GLN A 37 14.43 -36.48 6.17
N SER A 38 13.23 -35.98 6.46
CA SER A 38 12.35 -36.58 7.48
C SER A 38 10.91 -36.06 7.36
N LEU A 39 10.14 -36.82 6.59
CA LEU A 39 8.82 -37.38 6.93
C LEU A 39 7.74 -36.48 7.57
N VAL A 40 6.70 -36.32 6.76
CA VAL A 40 5.34 -35.84 7.03
C VAL A 40 4.66 -36.62 8.17
N VAL A 41 4.03 -35.91 9.10
CA VAL A 41 2.94 -36.42 9.97
C VAL A 41 1.77 -35.45 9.82
N PRO A 42 0.65 -35.85 9.17
CA PRO A 42 -0.50 -34.98 8.98
C PRO A 42 -1.47 -35.15 10.16
N GLY A 43 -1.72 -34.07 10.92
CA GLY A 43 -2.97 -33.95 11.71
C GLY A 43 -2.84 -33.61 13.19
N LEU A 44 -1.74 -33.92 13.88
CA LEU A 44 -1.57 -33.55 15.30
C LEU A 44 -0.12 -33.14 15.57
N GLY A 45 0.12 -31.85 15.86
CA GLY A 45 1.32 -31.44 16.61
C GLY A 45 2.66 -31.33 15.87
N ALA A 46 2.68 -31.08 14.56
CA ALA A 46 3.92 -30.80 13.84
C ALA A 46 4.38 -29.33 14.01
N ALA A 47 5.49 -29.15 14.72
CA ALA A 47 6.42 -28.01 14.69
C ALA A 47 6.07 -26.68 15.40
N ALA A 48 6.29 -26.63 16.72
CA ALA A 48 6.63 -25.39 17.43
C ALA A 48 8.06 -24.84 17.11
N GLY A 49 8.67 -25.30 16.01
CA GLY A 49 10.01 -25.00 15.50
C GLY A 49 10.34 -26.08 14.48
N PRO A 50 10.32 -25.82 13.16
CA PRO A 50 11.31 -24.99 12.44
C PRO A 50 10.71 -24.04 11.38
N ALA A 51 9.37 -23.89 11.31
CA ALA A 51 8.74 -23.00 10.31
C ALA A 51 9.08 -21.51 10.53
N MET A 52 9.39 -21.11 11.77
CA MET A 52 9.81 -19.73 12.10
C MET A 52 11.31 -19.46 11.90
N GLU A 53 12.13 -20.50 11.75
CA GLU A 53 13.60 -20.39 11.70
C GLU A 53 14.11 -19.88 10.35
N LEU A 54 13.36 -20.15 9.27
CA LEU A 54 13.64 -19.65 7.92
C LEU A 54 12.97 -18.30 7.61
N MET A 55 12.12 -17.79 8.51
CA MET A 55 11.45 -16.51 8.29
C MET A 55 12.40 -15.37 8.64
N ALA A 56 12.60 -14.42 7.73
CA ALA A 56 13.36 -13.21 8.02
C ALA A 56 12.65 -12.37 9.10
N VAL A 57 13.16 -12.42 10.34
CA VAL A 57 12.59 -11.67 11.47
C VAL A 57 13.16 -10.24 11.50
N PRO A 58 12.32 -9.21 11.76
CA PRO A 58 12.80 -7.83 11.91
C PRO A 58 13.91 -7.70 12.97
N LYS A 59 15.12 -7.35 12.54
CA LYS A 59 16.28 -7.20 13.46
C LYS A 59 16.15 -6.02 14.42
N LYS A 60 15.57 -4.91 13.97
CA LYS A 60 15.41 -3.66 14.75
C LYS A 60 14.01 -3.10 14.56
N LYS A 61 13.46 -2.52 15.64
CA LYS A 61 12.18 -1.80 15.59
C LYS A 61 12.29 -0.58 14.67
N VAL A 62 11.33 -0.42 13.77
CA VAL A 62 11.25 0.76 12.89
C VAL A 62 10.77 1.97 13.69
N SER A 63 11.43 3.14 13.53
CA SER A 63 11.04 4.38 14.21
C SER A 63 9.66 4.90 13.75
N LYS A 64 8.97 5.65 14.61
CA LYS A 64 7.67 6.28 14.28
C LYS A 64 7.76 7.12 13.00
N TYR A 65 8.84 7.91 12.85
CA TYR A 65 9.12 8.71 11.65
C TYR A 65 9.16 7.84 10.37
N LYS A 66 9.96 6.76 10.35
CA LYS A 66 10.05 5.87 9.18
C LYS A 66 8.73 5.13 8.91
N LYS A 67 7.97 4.76 9.94
CA LYS A 67 6.63 4.18 9.78
C LYS A 67 5.66 5.20 9.16
N GLY A 68 5.70 6.46 9.61
CA GLY A 68 4.91 7.56 9.06
C GLY A 68 5.20 7.81 7.59
N LEU A 69 6.48 7.85 7.18
CA LEU A 69 6.84 8.02 5.76
C LEU A 69 6.34 6.87 4.86
N ARG A 70 6.32 5.63 5.37
CA ARG A 70 5.79 4.47 4.61
C ARG A 70 4.26 4.45 4.53
N ASN A 71 3.57 4.96 5.55
CA ASN A 71 2.11 4.91 5.66
C ASN A 71 1.42 6.19 5.19
N GLY A 72 2.10 7.33 5.23
CA GLY A 72 1.54 8.64 4.85
C GLY A 72 0.95 8.65 3.44
N PRO A 73 1.64 8.11 2.42
CA PRO A 73 1.10 8.02 1.06
C PRO A 73 -0.11 7.10 0.90
N LYS A 74 -0.40 6.25 1.89
CA LYS A 74 -1.56 5.34 1.91
C LYS A 74 -2.82 5.99 2.49
N ALA A 75 -2.84 7.31 2.66
CA ALA A 75 -4.02 8.04 3.08
C ALA A 75 -5.17 7.87 2.07
N LEU A 76 -6.39 7.73 2.59
CA LEU A 76 -7.58 7.67 1.75
C LEU A 76 -7.81 9.04 1.11
N LYS A 77 -7.79 9.08 -0.23
CA LYS A 77 -8.16 10.28 -0.99
C LYS A 77 -9.69 10.43 -0.95
N PRO A 78 -10.23 11.64 -0.69
CA PRO A 78 -11.67 11.85 -0.79
C PRO A 78 -12.15 11.61 -2.22
N VAL A 79 -13.29 10.94 -2.37
CA VAL A 79 -13.90 10.71 -3.69
C VAL A 79 -14.52 12.03 -4.16
N PRO A 80 -14.08 12.58 -5.31
CA PRO A 80 -14.43 13.95 -5.71
C PRO A 80 -15.90 14.10 -6.11
N VAL A 81 -16.54 13.02 -6.56
CA VAL A 81 -17.91 13.05 -7.06
C VAL A 81 -18.67 11.85 -6.53
N ILE A 82 -19.69 12.14 -5.74
CA ILE A 82 -20.62 11.17 -5.17
C ILE A 82 -22.00 11.54 -5.71
N VAL A 83 -22.69 10.60 -6.36
CA VAL A 83 -23.98 10.83 -7.01
C VAL A 83 -25.06 10.08 -6.24
N ARG A 84 -26.24 10.66 -6.05
CA ARG A 84 -27.40 9.96 -5.51
C ARG A 84 -28.20 9.31 -6.64
N CYS A 85 -28.62 8.06 -6.47
CA CYS A 85 -29.57 7.44 -7.37
C CYS A 85 -30.90 8.19 -7.29
N ARG A 86 -31.45 8.62 -8.44
CA ARG A 86 -32.73 9.34 -8.47
C ARG A 86 -33.91 8.49 -8.02
N CYS A 87 -33.84 7.16 -8.22
CA CYS A 87 -34.97 6.26 -7.94
C CYS A 87 -35.03 5.77 -6.50
N CYS A 88 -33.87 5.45 -5.87
CA CYS A 88 -33.83 4.93 -4.49
C CYS A 88 -33.10 5.83 -3.48
N GLY A 89 -32.54 6.95 -3.92
CA GLY A 89 -31.77 7.87 -3.06
C GLY A 89 -30.40 7.37 -2.60
N ARG A 90 -30.03 6.10 -2.87
CA ARG A 90 -28.73 5.54 -2.43
C ARG A 90 -27.57 6.28 -3.08
N VAL A 91 -26.52 6.45 -2.30
CA VAL A 91 -25.25 7.02 -2.76
C VAL A 91 -24.49 6.02 -3.61
N LYS A 92 -24.05 6.45 -4.79
CA LYS A 92 -23.29 5.64 -5.75
C LYS A 92 -22.16 6.44 -6.39
N LEU A 93 -21.16 5.72 -6.89
CA LEU A 93 -20.17 6.28 -7.80
C LEU A 93 -20.83 6.55 -9.18
N PRO A 94 -20.35 7.53 -9.97
CA PRO A 94 -21.00 7.95 -11.22
C PRO A 94 -21.29 6.83 -12.22
N HIS A 95 -20.44 5.80 -12.27
CA HIS A 95 -20.55 4.69 -13.21
C HIS A 95 -21.19 3.43 -12.61
N PHE A 96 -21.64 3.48 -11.36
CA PHE A 96 -22.32 2.35 -10.74
C PHE A 96 -23.80 2.32 -11.12
N TYR A 97 -24.24 1.15 -11.58
CA TYR A 97 -25.61 0.86 -11.96
C TYR A 97 -26.44 0.59 -10.70
N CYS A 98 -27.49 1.39 -10.50
CA CYS A 98 -28.40 1.27 -9.37
C CYS A 98 -29.82 1.39 -9.91
N CYS A 99 -30.76 0.60 -9.36
CA CYS A 99 -32.17 0.56 -9.75
C CYS A 99 -32.40 0.35 -11.25
N SER A 100 -31.82 -0.70 -11.82
CA SER A 100 -32.00 -1.05 -13.24
C SER A 100 -31.65 0.08 -14.23
N GLY A 101 -30.86 1.07 -13.80
CA GLY A 101 -30.42 2.17 -14.65
C GLY A 101 -31.49 3.21 -14.93
N GLU A 102 -32.61 3.16 -14.21
CA GLU A 102 -33.69 4.13 -14.35
C GLU A 102 -33.15 5.54 -14.08
N ARG A 103 -33.20 6.39 -15.10
CA ARG A 103 -32.72 7.77 -15.03
C ARG A 103 -33.91 8.62 -14.59
N GLY A 104 -34.15 8.69 -13.27
CA GLY A 104 -35.30 9.41 -12.71
C GLY A 104 -35.57 10.75 -13.41
N ASN A 105 -36.86 11.01 -13.65
CA ASN A 105 -37.36 12.09 -14.51
C ASN A 105 -36.59 13.41 -14.35
N PRO A 106 -36.20 14.09 -15.45
CA PRO A 106 -35.44 15.34 -15.41
C PRO A 106 -36.21 16.54 -14.81
N SER A 107 -37.44 16.36 -14.33
CA SER A 107 -38.31 17.44 -13.84
C SER A 107 -38.23 17.74 -12.34
N GLU A 108 -37.44 17.02 -11.54
CA GLU A 108 -37.42 17.17 -10.06
C GLU A 108 -36.10 17.77 -9.54
N SER A 109 -35.67 18.89 -10.09
CA SER A 109 -34.46 19.59 -9.65
C SER A 109 -34.58 21.08 -9.91
N ASN A 110 -35.37 21.81 -9.07
CA ASN A 110 -35.17 23.20 -8.65
C ASN A 110 -36.50 23.82 -8.13
N SER A 111 -36.75 23.69 -6.82
CA SER A 111 -37.57 24.60 -6.00
C SER A 111 -36.91 24.73 -4.63
#